data_AF-A0A966Q723-F1
#
_entry.id   AF-A0A966Q723-F1
#
_cell.length_a   1.000
_cell.length_b   1.000
_cell.length_c   1.000
_cell.angle_alpha   90.00
_cell.angle_beta   90.00
_cell.angle_gamma   90.00
#
_symmetry.space_group_name_H-M   'P 1'
#
loop_
_entity.id
_entity.type
_entity.pdbx_description
1 polymer ?
#
loop_
_entity_poly.entity_id
_entity_poly.type
_entity_poly.pdbx_seq_one_letter_code
_entity_poly.pdbx_strand_id
1 'polypeptide(L)'
;MISIRQTSVRSGRIGGRKRTSAKTLAAKQNILLRWHPRHKDGTIPVEALVDGAWYQGSGRTAPIALWDSHAGLFRTIGIQTWPDPANYPATRRRISGLKSEKHIQSLGGTFSPQKIIAH
;
A
#
# COMPACT_ATOMS: atom_id res chain seq x y z
N MET A 1 -11.01 30.91 32.93
CA MET A 1 -11.51 29.91 31.95
C MET A 1 -10.51 29.79 30.80
N ILE A 2 -9.63 28.78 30.84
CA ILE A 2 -8.62 28.56 29.77
C ILE A 2 -9.31 27.78 28.64
N SER A 3 -9.36 28.42 27.47
CA SER A 3 -10.04 27.95 26.27
C SER A 3 -9.38 26.67 25.71
N ILE A 4 -10.07 25.54 25.90
CA ILE A 4 -9.68 24.21 25.39
C ILE A 4 -9.55 24.20 23.84
N ARG A 5 -10.15 25.18 23.14
CA ARG A 5 -10.13 25.27 21.67
C ARG A 5 -8.81 25.81 21.09
N GLN A 6 -7.99 26.54 21.86
CA GLN A 6 -6.76 27.15 21.33
C GLN A 6 -5.55 26.20 21.34
N THR A 7 -5.50 25.28 22.30
CA THR A 7 -4.40 24.30 22.43
C THR A 7 -4.41 23.27 21.29
N SER A 8 -5.57 22.78 20.87
CA SER A 8 -5.68 21.82 19.75
C SER A 8 -5.21 22.43 18.41
N VAL A 9 -5.53 23.71 18.18
CA VAL A 9 -5.14 24.44 16.96
C VAL A 9 -3.62 24.66 16.90
N ARG A 10 -2.97 24.99 18.03
CA ARG A 10 -1.50 25.12 18.11
C ARG A 10 -0.79 23.78 17.87
N SER A 11 -1.28 22.70 18.49
CA SER A 11 -0.72 21.36 18.31
C SER A 11 -0.84 20.87 16.86
N GLY A 12 -1.98 21.12 16.20
CA GLY A 12 -2.17 20.82 14.78
C GLY A 12 -1.24 21.61 13.85
N ARG A 13 -0.94 22.87 14.17
CA ARG A 13 -0.03 23.74 13.40
C ARG A 13 1.44 23.31 13.51
N ILE A 14 1.88 22.90 14.71
CA ILE A 14 3.22 22.35 14.94
C ILE A 14 3.36 21.00 14.23
N GLY A 15 2.35 20.14 14.37
CA GLY A 15 2.26 18.87 13.66
C GLY A 15 2.34 19.06 12.14
N GLY A 16 1.62 20.05 11.59
CA GLY A 16 1.65 20.41 10.17
C GLY A 16 3.02 20.86 9.65
N ARG A 17 3.79 21.59 10.46
CA ARG A 17 5.14 22.09 10.12
C ARG A 17 6.26 21.05 10.21
N LYS A 18 6.08 19.98 11.00
CA LYS A 18 7.09 18.91 11.09
C LYS A 18 7.24 18.18 9.76
N ARG A 19 8.47 18.13 9.24
CA ARG A 19 8.85 17.25 8.12
C ARG A 19 9.04 15.84 8.68
N THR A 20 8.24 14.89 8.21
CA THR A 20 8.35 13.47 8.57
C THR A 20 8.50 12.65 7.29
N SER A 21 9.11 11.46 7.37
CA SER A 21 9.27 10.55 6.22
C SER A 21 7.92 10.30 5.52
N ALA A 22 6.88 9.98 6.28
CA ALA A 22 5.52 9.76 5.77
C ALA A 22 4.95 10.97 5.00
N LYS A 23 5.24 12.20 5.43
CA LYS A 23 4.79 13.41 4.71
C LYS A 23 5.59 13.65 3.44
N THR A 24 6.90 13.46 3.49
CA THR A 24 7.75 13.56 2.31
C THR A 24 7.31 12.54 1.25
N LEU A 25 7.00 11.32 1.68
CA LEU A 25 6.47 10.26 0.83
C LEU A 25 5.12 10.64 0.20
N ALA A 26 4.16 11.05 1.03
CA ALA A 26 2.85 11.49 0.55
C ALA A 26 2.96 12.68 -0.41
N ALA A 27 3.87 13.64 -0.14
CA ALA A 27 4.12 14.77 -1.03
C ALA A 27 4.72 14.31 -2.37
N LYS A 28 5.72 13.41 -2.35
CA LYS A 28 6.30 12.81 -3.56
C LYS A 28 5.21 12.13 -4.39
N GLN A 29 4.38 11.30 -3.76
CA GLN A 29 3.27 10.64 -4.45
C GLN A 29 2.26 11.64 -5.01
N ASN A 30 1.88 12.67 -4.26
CA ASN A 30 0.93 13.69 -4.74
C ASN A 30 1.48 14.45 -5.95
N ILE A 31 2.78 14.77 -5.95
CA ILE A 31 3.43 15.38 -7.11
C ILE A 31 3.36 14.42 -8.30
N LEU A 32 3.71 13.16 -8.12
CA LEU A 32 3.63 12.16 -9.20
C LEU A 32 2.20 11.99 -9.73
N LEU A 33 1.20 11.90 -8.85
CA LEU A 33 -0.20 11.77 -9.21
C LEU A 33 -0.77 13.02 -9.89
N ARG A 34 -0.17 14.19 -9.70
CA ARG A 34 -0.50 15.40 -10.46
C ARG A 34 -0.09 15.25 -11.94
N TRP A 35 1.07 14.64 -12.19
CA TRP A 35 1.58 14.40 -13.54
C TRP A 35 0.99 13.14 -14.19
N HIS A 36 0.71 12.13 -13.37
CA HIS A 36 0.19 10.82 -13.77
C HIS A 36 -1.07 10.53 -12.93
N PRO A 37 -2.22 11.08 -13.33
CA PRO A 37 -3.46 10.91 -12.59
C PRO A 37 -3.87 9.44 -12.52
N ARG A 38 -4.64 9.10 -11.48
CA ARG A 38 -5.20 7.75 -11.32
C ARG A 38 -6.07 7.36 -12.50
N HIS A 39 -6.09 6.06 -12.79
CA HIS A 39 -7.02 5.47 -13.75
C HIS A 39 -8.46 5.50 -13.22
N LYS A 40 -9.43 5.24 -14.10
CA LYS A 40 -10.87 5.28 -13.79
C LYS A 40 -11.26 4.47 -12.53
N ASP A 41 -10.54 3.38 -12.26
CA ASP A 41 -10.81 2.49 -11.12
C ASP A 41 -10.06 2.88 -9.84
N GLY A 42 -9.44 4.07 -9.80
CA GLY A 42 -8.64 4.55 -8.68
C GLY A 42 -7.21 3.97 -8.63
N THR A 43 -6.80 3.23 -9.66
CA THR A 43 -5.48 2.62 -9.78
C THR A 43 -4.39 3.68 -9.96
N ILE A 44 -3.34 3.60 -9.15
CA ILE A 44 -2.13 4.41 -9.29
C ILE A 44 -1.35 3.90 -10.51
N PRO A 45 -1.08 4.73 -11.54
CA PRO A 45 -0.26 4.32 -12.68
C PRO A 45 1.16 3.91 -12.28
N VAL A 46 1.81 3.07 -13.10
CA VAL A 46 3.18 2.57 -12.85
C VAL A 46 4.18 3.72 -12.68
N GLU A 47 4.03 4.78 -13.47
CA GLU A 47 4.90 5.97 -13.45
C GLU A 47 4.76 6.77 -12.15
N ALA A 48 3.67 6.60 -11.41
CA ALA A 48 3.44 7.24 -10.12
C ALA A 48 3.79 6.34 -8.92
N LEU A 49 4.34 5.15 -9.15
CA LEU A 49 4.81 4.28 -8.09
C LEU A 49 6.18 4.75 -7.56
N VAL A 50 6.37 4.58 -6.26
CA VAL A 50 7.58 4.93 -5.53
C VAL A 50 8.27 3.62 -5.16
N ASP A 51 9.50 3.47 -5.61
CA ASP A 51 10.32 2.30 -5.30
C ASP A 51 10.45 2.08 -3.78
N GLY A 52 10.32 0.83 -3.35
CA GLY A 52 10.38 0.44 -1.94
C GLY A 52 9.15 0.81 -1.12
N ALA A 53 8.09 1.34 -1.72
CA ALA A 53 6.88 1.71 -0.99
C ALA A 53 5.88 0.54 -0.91
N TRP A 54 5.19 0.49 0.22
CA TRP A 54 4.06 -0.41 0.44
C TRP A 54 2.76 0.24 -0.03
N TYR A 55 2.00 -0.52 -0.80
CA TYR A 55 0.71 -0.14 -1.36
C TYR A 55 -0.39 -1.04 -0.83
N GLN A 56 -1.51 -0.41 -0.47
CA GLN A 56 -2.80 -1.06 -0.34
C GLN A 56 -3.53 -0.99 -1.69
N GLY A 57 -4.14 -2.10 -2.07
CA GLY A 57 -4.87 -2.23 -3.33
C GLY A 57 -5.65 -3.54 -3.41
N SER A 58 -5.98 -3.94 -4.63
CA SER A 58 -6.56 -5.24 -4.93
C SER A 58 -5.52 -6.09 -5.64
N GLY A 59 -5.27 -7.30 -5.14
CA GLY A 59 -4.29 -8.22 -5.69
C GLY A 59 -4.82 -9.64 -5.64
N ARG A 60 -4.29 -10.52 -6.48
CA ARG A 60 -4.69 -11.94 -6.49
C ARG A 60 -4.27 -12.66 -5.22
N THR A 61 -3.08 -12.33 -4.69
CA THR A 61 -2.52 -13.02 -3.52
C THR A 61 -2.88 -12.32 -2.23
N ALA A 62 -2.72 -11.00 -2.19
CA ALA A 62 -2.92 -10.20 -1.00
C ALA A 62 -3.27 -8.74 -1.37
N PRO A 63 -3.97 -7.99 -0.49
CA PRO A 63 -4.32 -6.59 -0.72
C PRO A 63 -3.18 -5.60 -0.42
N ILE A 64 -2.03 -6.09 0.07
CA ILE A 64 -0.88 -5.28 0.44
C ILE A 64 0.35 -5.80 -0.29
N ALA A 65 1.09 -4.90 -0.94
CA ALA A 65 2.29 -5.25 -1.67
C ALA A 65 3.36 -4.16 -1.61
N LEU A 66 4.63 -4.58 -1.65
CA LEU A 66 5.78 -3.71 -1.84
C LEU A 66 6.05 -3.53 -3.34
N TRP A 67 6.23 -2.29 -3.81
CA TRP A 67 6.69 -2.04 -5.18
C TRP A 67 8.20 -2.17 -5.29
N ASP A 68 8.66 -3.07 -6.15
CA ASP A 68 10.05 -3.30 -6.54
C ASP A 68 10.23 -2.77 -7.97
N SER A 69 10.75 -1.55 -8.09
CA SER A 69 10.91 -0.89 -9.39
C SER A 69 11.99 -1.55 -10.25
N HIS A 70 13.00 -2.16 -9.62
CA HIS A 70 14.07 -2.85 -10.34
C HIS A 70 13.54 -4.08 -11.07
N ALA A 71 12.67 -4.86 -10.42
CA ALA A 71 12.03 -6.02 -11.04
C ALA A 71 10.75 -5.67 -11.80
N GLY A 72 10.19 -4.47 -11.63
CA GLY A 72 8.91 -4.06 -12.21
C GLY A 72 7.71 -4.87 -11.66
N LEU A 73 7.76 -5.22 -10.38
CA LEU A 73 6.82 -6.16 -9.74
C LEU A 73 6.37 -5.69 -8.36
N PHE A 74 5.19 -6.14 -7.97
CA PHE A 74 4.69 -6.08 -6.61
C PHE A 74 5.06 -7.35 -5.85
N ARG A 75 5.71 -7.22 -4.69
CA ARG A 75 5.98 -8.32 -3.78
C ARG A 75 4.87 -8.39 -2.73
N THR A 76 4.15 -9.50 -2.72
CA THR A 76 3.03 -9.76 -1.78
C THR A 76 3.40 -10.90 -0.83
N ILE A 77 2.82 -10.89 0.38
CA ILE A 77 2.92 -12.02 1.31
C ILE A 77 1.63 -12.84 1.19
N GLY A 78 1.75 -14.03 0.60
CA GLY A 78 0.64 -14.97 0.49
C GLY A 78 0.60 -15.93 1.67
N ILE A 79 -0.60 -16.21 2.17
CA ILE A 79 -0.85 -17.24 3.19
C ILE A 79 -1.75 -18.30 2.57
N GLN A 80 -1.25 -19.53 2.50
CA GLN A 80 -2.04 -20.70 2.12
C GLN A 80 -2.29 -21.55 3.36
N THR A 81 -3.57 -21.85 3.59
CA THR A 81 -4.03 -22.61 4.75
C THR A 81 -4.82 -23.81 4.26
N TRP A 82 -4.45 -25.00 4.72
CA TRP A 82 -5.16 -26.24 4.41
C TRP A 82 -5.93 -26.70 5.65
N PRO A 83 -7.28 -26.61 5.66
CA PRO A 83 -8.08 -27.13 6.76
C PRO A 83 -7.97 -28.65 6.82
N ASP A 84 -8.04 -29.22 8.02
CA ASP A 84 -8.22 -30.66 8.20
C ASP A 84 -9.72 -30.99 8.22
N PRO A 85 -10.28 -31.65 7.17
CA PRO A 85 -11.70 -31.97 7.14
C PRO A 85 -12.13 -32.90 8.29
N ALA A 86 -11.22 -33.73 8.80
CA ALA A 86 -11.52 -34.68 9.86
C ALA A 86 -11.60 -34.02 11.26
N ASN A 87 -10.98 -32.85 11.44
CA ASN A 87 -10.80 -32.21 12.74
C ASN A 87 -11.21 -30.72 12.73
N TYR A 88 -12.13 -30.30 11.86
CA TYR A 88 -12.54 -28.90 11.76
C TYR A 88 -12.97 -28.33 13.12
N PRO A 89 -12.46 -27.17 13.56
CA PRO A 89 -11.74 -26.14 12.79
C PRO A 89 -10.19 -26.24 12.79
N ALA A 90 -9.61 -27.37 13.18
CA ALA A 90 -8.16 -27.52 13.23
C ALA A 90 -7.51 -27.34 11.84
N THR A 91 -6.43 -26.57 11.81
CA THR A 91 -5.67 -26.28 10.60
C THR A 91 -4.49 -27.25 10.49
N ARG A 92 -4.39 -28.00 9.39
CA ARG A 92 -3.32 -28.99 9.18
C ARG A 92 -1.98 -28.35 8.86
N ARG A 93 -1.98 -27.30 8.02
CA ARG A 93 -0.74 -26.65 7.57
C ARG A 93 -1.01 -25.22 7.13
N ARG A 94 -0.18 -24.29 7.62
CA ARG A 94 -0.13 -22.90 7.15
C ARG A 94 1.23 -22.65 6.51
N ILE A 95 1.23 -22.20 5.27
CA ILE A 95 2.45 -21.81 4.54
C ILE A 95 2.34 -20.33 4.21
N SER A 96 3.28 -19.54 4.70
CA SER A 96 3.49 -18.15 4.29
C SER A 96 4.64 -18.08 3.29
N GLY A 97 4.46 -17.35 2.19
CA GLY A 97 5.51 -17.18 1.19
C GLY A 97 5.44 -15.85 0.46
N LEU A 98 6.60 -15.39 0.00
CA LEU A 98 6.70 -14.22 -0.87
C LEU A 98 6.17 -14.61 -2.26
N LYS A 99 5.22 -13.84 -2.76
CA LYS A 99 4.67 -13.96 -4.11
C LYS A 99 4.95 -12.68 -4.88
N SER A 100 4.89 -12.78 -6.20
CA SER A 100 5.12 -11.65 -7.10
C SER A 100 3.91 -11.46 -7.99
N GLU A 101 3.47 -10.22 -8.13
CA GLU A 101 2.36 -9.81 -8.98
C GLU A 101 2.80 -8.66 -9.88
N LYS A 102 2.30 -8.62 -11.11
CA LYS A 102 2.50 -7.49 -12.01
C LYS A 102 1.41 -6.45 -11.78
N HIS A 103 1.74 -5.19 -12.09
CA HIS A 103 0.75 -4.12 -12.16
C HIS A 103 -0.38 -4.51 -13.12
N ILE A 104 -1.63 -4.17 -12.80
CA ILE A 104 -2.83 -4.56 -13.56
C ILE A 104 -2.79 -4.14 -15.03
N GLN A 105 -2.02 -3.10 -15.36
CA GLN A 105 -1.85 -2.62 -16.74
C GLN A 105 -0.79 -3.38 -17.54
N SER A 106 0.08 -4.14 -16.87
CA SER A 106 1.02 -5.02 -17.55
C SER A 106 0.29 -6.27 -18.06
N LEU A 107 0.81 -6.90 -19.12
CA LEU A 107 0.26 -8.16 -19.62
C LEU A 107 0.30 -9.24 -18.52
N GLY A 108 -0.87 -9.79 -18.17
CA GLY A 108 -1.04 -10.74 -17.07
C GLY A 108 -0.94 -10.11 -15.67
N GLY A 109 -1.07 -8.78 -15.59
CA GLY A 109 -1.18 -7.99 -14.38
C GLY A 109 -2.31 -8.44 -13.47
N THR A 110 -2.08 -8.42 -12.16
CA THR A 110 -3.10 -8.80 -11.17
C THR A 110 -3.21 -7.84 -9.99
N PHE A 111 -2.18 -7.03 -9.75
CA PHE A 111 -2.19 -6.07 -8.63
C PHE A 111 -2.58 -4.67 -9.10
N SER A 112 -3.60 -4.11 -8.47
CA SER A 112 -4.14 -2.77 -8.68
C SER A 112 -3.88 -1.91 -7.44
N PRO A 113 -2.80 -1.10 -7.42
CA PRO A 113 -2.44 -0.24 -6.28
C PRO A 113 -3.40 0.96 -6.18
N GLN A 114 -3.89 1.27 -4.98
CA GLN A 114 -4.84 2.38 -4.77
C GLN A 114 -4.27 3.46 -3.84
N LYS A 115 -3.53 3.04 -2.82
CA LYS A 115 -3.05 3.93 -1.75
C LYS A 115 -1.67 3.50 -1.25
N ILE A 116 -0.78 4.46 -1.00
CA ILE A 116 0.47 4.20 -0.29
C ILE A 116 0.22 4.12 1.21
N ILE A 117 0.85 3.17 1.90
CA ILE A 117 0.67 2.98 3.35
C ILE A 117 1.97 3.07 4.15
N ALA A 118 3.13 2.80 3.53
CA ALA A 118 4.44 2.94 4.15
C ALA A 118 5.57 3.03 3.10
N HIS A 119 6.75 3.47 3.51
CA HIS A 119 8.02 3.45 2.76
C HIS A 119 9.16 3.29 3.77
#